data_AF-A0A227J334-F1
#
_entry.id   AF-A0A227J334-F1
#
_cell.length_a   1.000
_cell.length_b   1.000
_cell.length_c   1.000
_cell.angle_alpha   90.00
_cell.angle_beta   90.00
_cell.angle_gamma   90.00
#
_symmetry.space_group_name_H-M   'P 1'
#
loop_
_entity.id
_entity.type
_entity.pdbx_description
1 polymer ?
#
loop_
_entity_poly.entity_id
_entity_poly.type
_entity_poly.pdbx_seq_one_letter_code
_entity_poly.pdbx_strand_id
1 'polypeptide(L)'
;EEQLPEALDIIKRVLQAGQPITQAFGEVGREVSAPLGPEFLNTFNLLNYGYDLRLAIMQMSERTPTVSMLAFSSAVLLQKETGGNLVENIEKLSHILRARFKLA
;
A
#
# COMPACT_ATOMS: atom_id res chain seq x y z
N GLU A 1 -9.96 -6.09 6.13
CA GLU A 1 -10.15 -5.34 4.86
C GLU A 1 -10.44 -3.85 5.09
N GLU A 2 -11.09 -3.46 6.20
CA GLU A 2 -11.48 -2.07 6.52
C GLU A 2 -10.33 -1.09 6.76
N GLN A 3 -9.14 -1.58 7.16
CA GLN A 3 -7.97 -0.74 7.45
C GLN A 3 -7.24 -0.25 6.18
N LEU A 4 -7.45 -0.90 5.03
CA LEU A 4 -6.70 -0.55 3.82
C LEU A 4 -7.04 0.85 3.28
N PRO A 5 -8.31 1.29 3.24
CA PRO A 5 -8.63 2.69 2.90
C PRO A 5 -7.87 3.74 3.72
N GLU A 6 -7.73 3.54 5.04
CA GLU A 6 -6.96 4.42 5.92
C GLU A 6 -5.46 4.40 5.54
N ALA A 7 -4.88 3.22 5.34
CA ALA A 7 -3.51 3.08 4.88
C ALA A 7 -3.26 3.80 3.54
N LEU A 8 -4.20 3.72 2.59
CA LEU A 8 -4.11 4.41 1.30
C LEU A 8 -4.14 5.93 1.44
N ASP A 9 -4.89 6.47 2.40
CA ASP A 9 -4.91 7.92 2.66
C ASP A 9 -3.55 8.40 3.19
N ILE A 10 -2.94 7.64 4.11
CA ILE A 10 -1.58 7.92 4.60
C ILE A 10 -0.58 7.88 3.45
N ILE A 11 -0.64 6.83 2.61
CA ILE A 11 0.25 6.70 1.44
C ILE A 11 0.08 7.89 0.50
N LYS A 12 -1.16 8.28 0.18
CA LYS A 12 -1.46 9.42 -0.68
C LYS A 12 -0.82 10.70 -0.12
N ARG A 13 -1.03 10.98 1.17
CA ARG A 13 -0.46 12.16 1.85
C ARG A 13 1.07 12.20 1.76
N VAL A 14 1.73 11.07 2.00
CA VAL A 14 3.20 10.96 1.96
C VAL A 14 3.73 11.19 0.53
N LEU A 15 3.13 10.54 -0.46
CA LEU A 15 3.52 10.70 -1.87
C LEU A 15 3.28 12.13 -2.38
N GLN A 16 2.18 12.77 -1.97
CA GLN A 16 1.87 14.17 -2.32
C GLN A 16 2.88 15.16 -1.72
N ALA A 17 3.51 14.81 -0.60
CA ALA A 17 4.62 15.56 -0.01
C ALA A 17 5.97 15.30 -0.72
N GLY A 18 5.97 14.60 -1.87
CA GLY A 18 7.16 14.28 -2.65
C GLY A 18 8.04 13.20 -2.03
N GLN A 19 7.58 12.53 -0.98
CA GLN A 19 8.32 11.47 -0.32
C GLN A 19 8.23 10.14 -1.11
N PRO A 20 9.26 9.28 -1.03
CA PRO A 20 9.23 7.98 -1.69
C PRO A 20 8.20 7.03 -1.07
N ILE A 21 7.71 6.07 -1.87
CA ILE A 21 6.74 5.05 -1.43
C ILE A 21 7.25 4.20 -0.25
N THR A 22 8.55 3.99 -0.15
CA THR A 22 9.18 3.28 0.98
C THR A 22 8.84 3.97 2.30
N GLN A 23 8.97 5.30 2.36
CA GLN A 23 8.62 6.07 3.54
C GLN A 23 7.13 6.00 3.87
N ALA A 24 6.27 5.97 2.83
CA ALA A 24 4.84 5.78 3.01
C ALA A 24 4.51 4.46 3.72
N PHE A 25 5.21 3.37 3.39
CA PHE A 25 5.02 2.09 4.09
C PHE A 25 5.45 2.17 5.56
N GLY A 26 6.53 2.91 5.86
CA GLY A 26 6.97 3.18 7.22
C GLY A 26 5.92 3.95 8.03
N GLU A 27 5.31 4.99 7.45
CA GLU A 27 4.24 5.76 8.13
C GLU A 27 3.00 4.90 8.38
N VAL A 28 2.54 4.15 7.37
CA VAL A 28 1.40 3.22 7.55
C VAL A 28 1.71 2.21 8.66
N GLY A 29 2.92 1.68 8.69
CA GLY A 29 3.32 0.70 9.69
C GLY A 29 3.35 1.24 11.13
N ARG A 30 3.43 2.55 11.32
CA ARG A 30 3.39 3.22 12.63
C ARG A 30 1.99 3.70 13.00
N GLU A 31 1.22 4.17 12.04
CA GLU A 31 -0.09 4.80 12.28
C GLU A 31 -1.25 3.80 12.26
N VAL A 32 -1.17 2.74 11.46
CA VAL A 32 -2.24 1.76 11.31
C VAL A 32 -2.06 0.62 12.31
N SER A 33 -3.15 0.25 12.98
CA SER A 33 -3.15 -0.86 13.94
C SER A 33 -3.01 -2.23 13.28
N ALA A 34 -2.76 -3.25 14.10
CA ALA A 34 -2.79 -4.64 13.66
C ALA A 34 -4.17 -5.02 13.09
N PRO A 35 -4.23 -5.97 12.12
CA PRO A 35 -3.10 -6.70 11.54
C PRO A 35 -2.36 -5.95 10.42
N LEU A 36 -2.92 -4.86 9.86
CA LEU A 36 -2.39 -4.28 8.63
C LEU A 36 -1.08 -3.49 8.81
N GLY A 37 -0.97 -2.67 9.86
CA GLY A 37 0.24 -1.87 10.11
C GLY A 37 1.53 -2.70 10.18
N PRO A 38 1.59 -3.77 10.99
CA PRO A 38 2.76 -4.65 11.06
C PRO A 38 3.23 -5.19 9.70
N GLU A 39 2.32 -5.43 8.77
CA GLU A 39 2.65 -5.93 7.42
C GLU A 39 3.31 -4.87 6.54
N PHE A 40 2.84 -3.62 6.63
CA PHE A 40 3.50 -2.48 6.00
C PHE A 40 4.86 -2.18 6.64
N LEU A 41 4.97 -2.29 7.96
CA LEU A 41 6.25 -2.10 8.67
C LEU A 41 7.27 -3.18 8.29
N ASN A 42 6.84 -4.44 8.18
CA ASN A 42 7.69 -5.53 7.71
C ASN A 42 8.19 -5.26 6.28
N THR A 43 7.29 -4.80 5.41
CA THR A 43 7.62 -4.47 4.01
C THR A 43 8.59 -3.30 3.91
N PHE A 44 8.40 -2.25 4.74
CA PHE A 44 9.34 -1.15 4.88
C PHE A 44 10.74 -1.63 5.29
N ASN A 45 10.82 -2.53 6.28
CA ASN A 45 12.09 -3.06 6.75
C ASN A 45 12.82 -3.86 5.66
N LEU A 46 12.12 -4.75 4.94
CA LEU A 46 12.69 -5.48 3.81
C LEU A 46 13.29 -4.53 2.78
N LEU A 47 12.57 -3.47 2.42
CA LEU A 47 13.03 -2.47 1.46
C LEU A 47 14.28 -1.71 1.95
N ASN A 48 14.33 -1.34 3.22
CA ASN A 48 15.53 -0.72 3.81
C ASN A 48 16.74 -1.65 3.86
N TYR A 49 16.50 -2.96 3.96
CA TYR A 49 17.56 -3.97 3.84
C TYR A 49 17.98 -4.25 2.39
N GLY A 50 17.44 -3.49 1.42
CA GLY A 50 17.82 -3.59 0.01
C GLY A 50 17.08 -4.69 -0.77
N TYR A 51 16.00 -5.25 -0.21
CA TYR A 51 15.17 -6.19 -0.96
C TYR A 51 14.44 -5.47 -2.12
N ASP A 52 14.19 -6.22 -3.20
CA ASP A 52 13.45 -5.70 -4.33
C ASP A 52 11.98 -5.41 -3.95
N LEU A 53 11.49 -4.23 -4.36
CA LEU A 53 10.12 -3.78 -4.11
C LEU A 53 9.05 -4.75 -4.57
N ARG A 54 9.26 -5.45 -5.70
CA ARG A 54 8.29 -6.41 -6.21
C ARG A 54 8.17 -7.59 -5.25
N LEU A 55 9.31 -8.15 -4.85
CA LEU A 55 9.34 -9.27 -3.92
C LEU A 55 8.72 -8.90 -2.57
N ALA A 56 9.09 -7.74 -2.00
CA ALA A 56 8.58 -7.31 -0.71
C ALA A 56 7.04 -7.15 -0.72
N ILE A 57 6.49 -6.53 -1.77
CA ILE A 57 5.03 -6.33 -1.92
C ILE A 57 4.30 -7.64 -2.20
N MET A 58 4.86 -8.53 -3.02
CA MET A 58 4.28 -9.85 -3.25
C MET A 58 4.20 -10.65 -1.95
N GLN A 59 5.28 -10.68 -1.17
CA GLN A 59 5.30 -11.37 0.12
C GLN A 59 4.29 -10.77 1.13
N MET A 60 4.11 -9.45 1.14
CA MET A 60 3.05 -8.81 1.94
C MET A 60 1.65 -9.26 1.51
N SER A 61 1.42 -9.39 0.21
CA SER A 61 0.14 -9.84 -0.34
C SER A 61 -0.13 -11.30 -0.01
N GLU A 62 0.91 -12.14 0.03
CA GLU A 62 0.81 -13.54 0.45
C GLU A 62 0.44 -13.68 1.93
N ARG A 63 0.99 -12.83 2.80
CA ARG A 63 0.65 -12.81 4.24
C ARG A 63 -0.71 -12.16 4.51
N THR A 64 -1.15 -11.24 3.65
CA THR A 64 -2.45 -10.56 3.73
C THR A 64 -3.30 -10.80 2.46
N PRO A 65 -3.79 -12.04 2.23
CA PRO A 65 -4.39 -12.45 0.96
C PRO A 65 -5.86 -11.98 0.83
N THR A 66 -6.06 -10.66 0.80
CA THR A 66 -7.37 -10.04 0.56
C THR A 66 -7.44 -9.49 -0.86
N VAL A 67 -8.64 -9.45 -1.44
CA VAL A 67 -8.86 -8.88 -2.78
C VAL A 67 -8.33 -7.45 -2.87
N SER A 68 -8.53 -6.67 -1.80
CA SER A 68 -8.10 -5.29 -1.72
C SER A 68 -6.57 -5.16 -1.66
N MET A 69 -5.90 -6.05 -0.92
CA MET A 69 -4.43 -6.07 -0.86
C MET A 69 -3.82 -6.50 -2.20
N LEU A 70 -4.41 -7.50 -2.88
CA LEU A 70 -3.97 -7.91 -4.20
C LEU A 70 -4.11 -6.77 -5.22
N ALA A 71 -5.22 -6.04 -5.19
CA ALA A 71 -5.42 -4.86 -6.04
C ALA A 71 -4.40 -3.75 -5.75
N PHE A 72 -4.11 -3.50 -4.47
CA PHE A 72 -3.06 -2.56 -4.05
C PHE A 72 -1.68 -2.96 -4.59
N SER A 73 -1.30 -4.22 -4.37
CA SER A 73 -0.06 -4.79 -4.87
C SER A 73 0.08 -4.63 -6.38
N SER A 74 -0.95 -5.00 -7.15
CA SER A 74 -0.96 -4.82 -8.60
C SER A 74 -0.81 -3.36 -9.01
N ALA A 75 -1.48 -2.41 -8.34
CA ALA A 75 -1.38 -0.99 -8.64
C ALA A 75 0.04 -0.45 -8.43
N VAL A 76 0.72 -0.88 -7.35
CA VAL A 76 2.11 -0.48 -7.07
C VAL A 76 3.08 -1.11 -8.07
N LEU A 77 2.93 -2.40 -8.39
CA LEU A 77 3.79 -3.09 -9.35
C LEU A 77 3.65 -2.53 -10.77
N LEU A 78 2.41 -2.25 -11.20
CA LEU A 78 2.15 -1.61 -12.49
C LEU A 78 2.81 -0.24 -12.58
N GLN A 79 2.78 0.54 -11.49
CA GLN A 79 3.45 1.83 -11.46
C GLN A 79 4.98 1.70 -11.57
N LYS A 80 5.58 0.71 -10.88
CA LYS A 80 7.02 0.44 -10.99
C LYS A 80 7.44 0.12 -12.43
N GLU A 81 6.61 -0.60 -13.18
CA GLU A 81 6.89 -1.00 -14.57
C GLU A 81 6.70 0.14 -15.57
N THR A 82 5.64 0.94 -15.41
CA THR A 82 5.22 1.93 -16.40
C THR A 82 5.69 3.35 -16.10
N GLY A 83 6.17 3.62 -14.88
CA GLY A 83 6.55 4.96 -14.44
C GLY A 83 5.37 5.92 -14.23
N GLY A 84 4.13 5.41 -14.18
CA GLY A 84 2.91 6.22 -14.04
C GLY A 84 2.79 6.94 -12.69
N ASN A 85 1.77 7.80 -12.57
CA ASN A 85 1.51 8.54 -11.33
C ASN A 85 0.85 7.64 -10.27
N LEU A 86 1.65 7.19 -9.30
CA LEU A 86 1.17 6.33 -8.22
C LEU A 86 0.04 6.99 -7.40
N VAL A 87 0.10 8.30 -7.19
CA VAL A 87 -0.90 9.03 -6.40
C VAL A 87 -2.29 8.87 -7.01
N GLU A 88 -2.39 8.99 -8.33
CA GLU A 88 -3.65 8.83 -9.06
C GLU A 88 -4.19 7.40 -8.96
N ASN A 89 -3.31 6.40 -9.10
CA ASN A 89 -3.69 4.99 -8.99
C ASN A 89 -4.17 4.63 -7.57
N ILE A 90 -3.50 5.14 -6.55
CA ILE A 90 -3.88 4.96 -5.14
C ILE A 90 -5.21 5.66 -4.84
N GLU A 91 -5.46 6.84 -5.40
CA GLU A 91 -6.72 7.55 -5.26
C GLU A 91 -7.90 6.79 -5.87
N LYS A 92 -7.73 6.27 -7.10
CA LYS A 92 -8.71 5.41 -7.76
C LYS A 92 -9.01 4.16 -6.94
N LEU A 93 -7.96 3.52 -6.42
CA LEU A 93 -8.12 2.33 -5.59
C LEU A 93 -8.87 2.63 -4.29
N SER A 94 -8.51 3.71 -3.58
CA SER A 94 -9.19 4.12 -2.34
C SER A 94 -10.70 4.34 -2.58
N HIS A 95 -11.07 4.98 -3.70
CA HIS A 95 -12.47 5.17 -4.07
C HIS A 95 -13.21 3.84 -4.30
N ILE A 96 -12.62 2.92 -5.07
CA ILE A 96 -13.20 1.60 -5.35
C ILE A 96 -13.41 0.81 -4.06
N LEU A 97 -12.42 0.80 -3.17
CA LEU A 97 -12.48 0.06 -1.91
C LEU A 97 -13.57 0.61 -0.98
N ARG A 98 -13.66 1.93 -0.83
CA ARG A 98 -14.71 2.57 -0.01
C ARG A 98 -16.10 2.33 -0.59
N ALA A 99 -16.26 2.36 -1.91
CA ALA A 99 -17.52 2.02 -2.56
C ALA A 99 -17.95 0.59 -2.26
N ARG A 100 -17.00 -0.36 -2.22
CA ARG A 100 -17.28 -1.77 -1.88
C ARG A 100 -17.82 -1.93 -0.45
N PHE A 101 -17.24 -1.24 0.52
CA PHE A 101 -17.71 -1.33 1.92
C PHE A 101 -19.05 -0.63 2.17
N LYS A 102 -19.42 0.38 1.37
CA LYS A 102 -20.74 1.03 1.49
C LYS A 102 -21.91 0.17 0.99
N LEU A 103 -21.61 -0.89 0.22
CA LEU A 103 -22.60 -1.79 -0.38
C LEU A 103 -22.75 -3.12 0.37
N ALA A 104 -21.91 -3.35 1.40
CA ALA A 104 -21.94 -4.52 2.27
C ALA A 104 -22.63 -4.19 3.59
#